data_AF-A0A3S3UTM2-F1
#
_entry.id   AF-A0A3S3UTM2-F1
#
_cell.length_a   1.000
_cell.length_b   1.000
_cell.length_c   1.000
_cell.angle_alpha   90.00
_cell.angle_beta   90.00
_cell.angle_gamma   90.00
#
_symmetry.space_group_name_H-M   'P 1'
#
loop_
_entity.id
_entity.type
_entity.pdbx_description
1 polymer ?
#
loop_
_entity_poly.entity_id
_entity_poly.type
_entity_poly.pdbx_seq_one_letter_code
_entity_poly.pdbx_strand_id
1 'polypeptide(L)'
;MNKPIFDNRTYIIPIISTNMLTNDFQKLLICFFALVMTGLITYGFYCNHKSKSFAGTGRVAEIEAWYVKSVISWIATFALSLVAIVNYI
;
A
#
# COMPACT_ATOMS: atom_id res chain seq x y z
N MET A 1 -11.39 42.51 38.44
CA MET A 1 -10.77 41.21 38.16
C MET A 1 -11.24 40.77 36.78
N ASN A 2 -10.51 41.16 35.72
CA ASN A 2 -10.91 40.88 34.32
C ASN A 2 -10.59 39.42 33.99
N LYS A 3 -11.61 38.61 33.72
CA LYS A 3 -11.41 37.25 33.20
C LYS A 3 -10.97 37.36 31.74
N PRO A 4 -9.87 36.71 31.32
CA PRO A 4 -9.49 36.70 29.91
C PRO A 4 -10.60 36.00 29.10
N ILE A 5 -11.15 36.72 28.13
CA ILE A 5 -12.08 36.20 27.13
C ILE A 5 -11.24 35.35 26.17
N PHE A 6 -11.18 34.05 26.41
CA PHE A 6 -10.60 33.11 25.46
C PHE A 6 -11.56 32.98 24.27
N ASP A 7 -11.22 33.65 23.17
CA ASP A 7 -11.96 33.55 21.91
C ASP A 7 -11.78 32.14 21.33
N ASN A 8 -12.89 31.41 21.26
CA ASN A 8 -12.99 30.05 20.72
C ASN A 8 -12.37 29.92 19.32
N ARG A 9 -12.31 30.99 18.52
CA ARG A 9 -11.69 30.98 17.18
C ARG A 9 -10.19 30.69 17.18
N THR A 10 -9.50 31.00 18.28
CA THR A 10 -8.04 30.79 18.39
C THR A 10 -7.68 29.30 18.40
N TYR A 11 -8.58 28.45 18.89
CA TYR A 11 -8.40 27.00 18.94
C TYR A 11 -9.00 26.29 17.73
N ILE A 12 -10.10 26.82 17.17
CA ILE A 12 -10.82 26.19 16.06
C ILE A 12 -9.99 26.14 14.77
N ILE A 13 -9.27 27.22 14.42
CA ILE A 13 -8.49 27.30 13.17
C ILE A 13 -7.33 26.28 13.13
N PRO A 14 -6.45 26.17 14.14
CA PRO A 14 -5.38 25.17 14.12
C PRO A 14 -5.93 23.74 14.16
N ILE A 15 -7.02 23.48 14.91
CA ILE A 15 -7.64 22.14 14.99
C ILE A 15 -8.21 21.70 13.62
N ILE A 16 -8.88 22.61 12.90
CA ILE A 16 -9.38 22.32 11.56
C ILE A 16 -8.20 22.07 10.59
N SER A 17 -7.14 22.86 10.69
CA SER A 17 -5.96 22.71 9.83
C SER A 17 -5.22 21.40 10.08
N THR A 18 -5.10 20.96 11.35
CA THR A 18 -4.46 19.67 11.68
C THR A 18 -5.30 18.49 11.21
N ASN A 19 -6.63 18.58 11.34
CA ASN A 19 -7.53 17.53 10.87
C ASN A 19 -7.54 17.44 9.33
N MET A 20 -7.52 18.58 8.63
CA MET A 20 -7.47 18.62 7.17
C MET A 20 -6.15 18.03 6.65
N LEU A 21 -5.01 18.44 7.23
CA LEU A 21 -3.69 17.94 6.82
C LEU A 21 -3.55 16.42 7.04
N THR A 22 -4.05 15.91 8.18
CA THR A 22 -3.95 14.48 8.50
C THR A 22 -4.84 13.63 7.60
N ASN A 23 -6.05 14.09 7.30
CA ASN A 23 -6.99 13.37 6.43
C ASN A 23 -6.50 13.31 4.97
N ASP A 24 -5.94 14.41 4.45
CA ASP A 24 -5.43 14.43 3.07
C ASP A 24 -4.15 13.61 2.92
N PHE A 25 -3.27 13.62 3.94
CA PHE A 25 -2.10 12.74 3.98
C PHE A 25 -2.47 11.26 4.08
N GLN A 26 -3.48 10.90 4.89
CA GLN A 26 -4.02 9.55 4.96
C GLN A 26 -4.60 9.08 3.63
N LYS A 27 -5.37 9.92 2.94
CA LYS A 27 -5.91 9.60 1.60
C LYS A 27 -4.80 9.33 0.58
N LEU A 28 -3.75 10.15 0.60
CA LEU A 28 -2.60 9.97 -0.29
C LEU A 28 -1.89 8.63 -0.03
N LEU A 29 -1.68 8.28 1.24
CA LEU A 29 -1.11 6.99 1.62
C LEU A 29 -1.97 5.80 1.18
N ILE A 30 -3.30 5.89 1.33
CA ILE A 30 -4.23 4.84 0.88
C ILE A 30 -4.17 4.67 -0.65
N CYS A 31 -4.17 5.77 -1.40
CA CYS A 31 -4.02 5.73 -2.85
C CYS A 31 -2.69 5.12 -3.28
N PHE A 32 -1.59 5.49 -2.64
CA PHE A 32 -0.27 4.92 -2.92
C PHE A 32 -0.23 3.42 -2.61
N PHE A 33 -0.79 3.01 -1.47
CA PHE A 33 -0.91 1.60 -1.10
C PHE A 33 -1.72 0.81 -2.14
N ALA A 34 -2.84 1.35 -2.61
CA ALA A 34 -3.65 0.71 -3.65
C ALA A 34 -2.88 0.54 -4.97
N LEU A 35 -2.07 1.52 -5.37
CA LEU A 35 -1.21 1.43 -6.56
C LEU A 35 -0.11 0.36 -6.40
N VAL A 36 0.50 0.26 -5.23
CA VAL A 36 1.50 -0.78 -4.94
C VAL A 36 0.86 -2.17 -4.99
N MET A 37 -0.34 -2.33 -4.42
CA MET A 37 -1.07 -3.58 -4.43
C MET A 37 -1.45 -4.03 -5.85
N THR A 38 -1.99 -3.13 -6.68
CA THR A 38 -2.31 -3.47 -8.07
C THR A 38 -1.05 -3.82 -8.86
N GLY A 39 0.04 -3.08 -8.66
CA GLY A 39 1.35 -3.38 -9.27
C GLY A 39 1.88 -4.76 -8.90
N LEU A 40 1.83 -5.14 -7.62
CA LEU A 40 2.26 -6.46 -7.14
C LEU A 40 1.41 -7.59 -7.72
N ILE A 41 0.09 -7.41 -7.76
CA ILE A 41 -0.83 -8.39 -8.34
C ILE A 41 -0.51 -8.58 -9.84
N THR A 42 -0.44 -7.50 -10.62
CA THR A 42 -0.12 -7.57 -12.04
C THR A 42 1.27 -8.17 -12.27
N TYR A 43 2.26 -7.84 -11.44
CA TYR A 43 3.60 -8.40 -11.53
C TYR A 43 3.64 -9.90 -11.21
N GLY A 44 2.90 -10.37 -10.21
CA GLY A 44 2.74 -11.79 -9.90
C GLY A 44 2.08 -12.57 -11.03
N PHE A 45 1.01 -12.03 -11.62
CA PHE A 45 0.38 -12.60 -12.81
C PHE A 45 1.33 -12.64 -14.02
N TYR A 46 2.09 -11.57 -14.25
CA TYR A 46 3.08 -11.52 -15.32
C TYR A 46 4.18 -12.57 -15.15
N CYS A 47 4.73 -12.70 -13.94
CA CYS A 47 5.76 -13.69 -13.63
C CYS A 47 5.23 -15.13 -13.83
N ASN A 48 3.99 -15.40 -13.42
CA ASN A 48 3.34 -16.70 -13.62
C ASN A 48 3.03 -16.99 -15.10
N HIS A 49 2.67 -15.96 -15.88
CA HIS A 49 2.48 -16.13 -17.33
C HIS A 49 3.82 -16.43 -18.02
N LYS A 50 4.88 -15.71 -17.63
CA LYS A 50 6.21 -15.84 -18.23
C LYS A 50 6.87 -17.18 -17.88
N SER A 51 6.71 -17.68 -16.65
CA SER A 51 7.23 -19.01 -16.27
C SER A 51 6.63 -20.13 -17.14
N LYS A 52 5.33 -20.02 -17.49
CA LYS A 52 4.66 -20.95 -18.40
C LYS A 52 5.15 -20.86 -19.85
N SER A 53 5.59 -19.69 -20.30
CA SER A 53 6.18 -19.52 -21.64
C SER A 53 7.50 -20.26 -21.82
N PHE A 54 8.22 -20.55 -20.73
CA PHE A 54 9.48 -21.30 -20.78
C PHE A 54 9.28 -22.81 -20.63
N ALA A 55 8.05 -23.26 -20.31
CA ALA A 55 7.72 -24.67 -20.22
C ALA A 55 7.94 -25.36 -21.57
N GLY A 56 8.78 -26.41 -21.59
CA GLY A 56 9.13 -27.16 -22.80
C GLY A 56 10.45 -26.74 -23.47
N THR A 57 11.13 -25.69 -23.01
CA THR A 57 12.44 -25.26 -23.56
C THR A 57 13.64 -25.94 -22.90
N GLY A 58 13.44 -26.75 -21.86
CA GLY A 58 14.52 -27.37 -21.08
C GLY A 58 15.28 -26.40 -20.15
N ARG A 59 14.93 -25.11 -20.12
CA ARG A 59 15.59 -24.07 -19.30
C ARG A 59 15.02 -24.02 -17.89
N VAL A 60 15.27 -25.08 -17.11
CA VAL A 60 14.70 -25.28 -15.76
C VAL A 60 15.06 -24.13 -14.79
N ALA A 61 16.30 -23.65 -14.84
CA ALA A 61 16.77 -22.56 -13.98
C ALA A 61 16.02 -21.23 -14.18
N GLU A 62 15.59 -20.94 -15.42
CA GLU A 62 14.84 -19.72 -15.71
C GLU A 62 13.39 -19.82 -15.23
N ILE A 63 12.77 -21.00 -15.37
CA ILE A 63 11.41 -21.27 -14.86
C ILE A 63 11.38 -21.05 -13.35
N GLU A 64 12.35 -21.60 -12.62
CA GLU A 64 12.43 -21.43 -11.16
C GLU A 64 12.66 -19.98 -10.75
N ALA A 65 13.54 -19.25 -11.44
CA ALA A 65 13.78 -17.84 -11.14
C ALA A 65 12.51 -16.98 -11.31
N TRP A 66 11.69 -17.25 -12.33
CA TRP A 66 10.41 -16.56 -12.52
C TRP A 66 9.33 -17.02 -11.52
N TYR A 67 9.36 -18.30 -11.15
CA TYR A 67 8.45 -18.84 -10.14
C TYR A 67 8.72 -18.26 -8.75
N VAL A 68 9.98 -18.19 -8.31
CA VAL A 68 10.37 -17.59 -7.03
C VAL A 68 9.98 -16.11 -6.98
N LYS A 69 10.18 -15.36 -8.07
CA LYS A 69 9.71 -13.96 -8.19
C LYS A 69 8.19 -13.84 -8.02
N SER A 70 7.42 -14.75 -8.61
CA SER A 70 5.98 -14.82 -8.42
C SER A 70 5.62 -15.09 -6.95
N VAL A 71 6.25 -16.10 -6.33
CA VAL A 71 6.00 -16.45 -4.93
C VAL A 71 6.31 -15.28 -3.99
N ILE A 72 7.44 -14.60 -4.18
CA ILE A 72 7.80 -13.41 -3.38
C ILE A 72 6.76 -12.30 -3.56
N SER A 73 6.25 -12.07 -4.78
CA SER A 73 5.21 -11.05 -5.02
C SER A 73 3.89 -11.39 -4.31
N TRP A 74 3.50 -12.66 -4.25
CA TRP A 74 2.33 -13.11 -3.51
C TRP A 74 2.51 -13.00 -2.00
N ILE A 75 3.68 -13.37 -1.46
CA ILE A 75 4.02 -13.20 -0.04
C ILE A 75 3.99 -11.71 0.33
N ALA A 76 4.57 -10.83 -0.49
CA ALA A 76 4.55 -9.39 -0.27
C ALA A 76 3.12 -8.84 -0.29
N THR A 77 2.29 -9.28 -1.24
CA THR A 77 0.87 -8.90 -1.33
C THR A 77 0.10 -9.33 -0.08
N PHE A 78 0.34 -10.55 0.42
CA PHE A 78 -0.29 -11.07 1.63
C PHE A 78 0.17 -10.36 2.90
N ALA A 79 1.47 -10.05 3.01
CA ALA A 79 2.01 -9.30 4.14
C ALA A 79 1.44 -7.87 4.18
N LEU A 80 1.38 -7.20 3.02
CA LEU A 80 0.81 -5.86 2.90
C LEU A 80 -0.69 -5.85 3.19
N SER A 81 -1.44 -6.87 2.74
CA SER A 81 -2.87 -6.97 3.04
C SER A 81 -3.11 -7.19 4.54
N LEU A 82 -2.31 -8.01 5.22
CA LEU A 82 -2.40 -8.18 6.68
C LEU A 82 -2.11 -6.88 7.44
N VAL A 83 -1.06 -6.15 7.05
CA VAL A 83 -0.75 -4.85 7.67
C VAL A 83 -1.88 -3.85 7.48
N ALA A 84 -2.52 -3.85 6.31
CA ALA A 84 -3.69 -3.02 6.06
C ALA A 84 -4.87 -3.44 6.94
N ILE A 85 -5.16 -4.73 7.05
CA ILE A 85 -6.23 -5.24 7.92
C ILE A 85 -5.99 -4.82 9.38
N VAL A 86 -4.78 -4.98 9.91
CA VAL A 86 -4.49 -4.67 11.33
C VAL A 86 -4.48 -3.16 11.64
N ASN A 87 -4.14 -2.30 10.67
CA ASN A 87 -4.13 -0.84 10.89
C ASN A 87 -5.45 -0.15 10.57
N TYR A 88 -6.29 -0.73 9.69
CA TYR A 88 -7.53 -0.10 9.23
C TYR A 88 -8.80 -0.77 9.79
N ILE A 89 -8.72 -1.95 10.41
CA ILE A 89 -9.78 -2.53 11.26
C ILE A 89 -9.47 -2.22 12.72
#